data_AF-A0ABD5TSV0-F1
#
_entry.id   AF-A0ABD5TSV0-F1
#
_cell.length_a   1.000
_cell.length_b   1.000
_cell.length_c   1.000
_cell.angle_alpha   90.00
_cell.angle_beta   90.00
_cell.angle_gamma   90.00
#
_symmetry.space_group_name_H-M   'P 1'
#
loop_
_entity.id
_entity.type
_entity.pdbx_description
1 polymer ?
#
loop_
_entity_poly.entity_id
_entity_poly.type
_entity_poly.pdbx_seq_one_letter_code
_entity_poly.pdbx_strand_id
1 'polypeptide(L)'
;MSFGETLRSRRGEQSTDREARRFGEAKAGELRTAHGTDNVWELAANEGVTIRRSEWSGVDRLRLFGTYADGVITLYDAQIPVLAERLGVSESLATELVLAHELGHHVLDVSAVERTPRSPLREALSSWFGGSADERELEERAAQWFAVELLGDRLPDTARRKLRRGVGDIE
;
A
#
# COMPACT_ATOMS: atom_id res chain seq x y z
N MET A 1 -17.91 12.30 24.40
CA MET A 1 -17.43 11.00 23.90
C MET A 1 -17.34 10.04 25.07
N SER A 2 -18.02 8.89 24.98
CA SER A 2 -18.09 7.89 26.05
C SER A 2 -16.93 6.89 25.93
N PHE A 3 -16.36 6.47 27.06
CA PHE A 3 -15.27 5.49 27.13
C PHE A 3 -15.60 4.16 26.41
N GLY A 4 -16.89 3.81 26.31
CA GLY A 4 -17.36 2.62 25.59
C GLY A 4 -17.30 2.73 24.06
N GLU A 5 -17.41 3.93 23.50
CA GLU A 5 -17.27 4.18 22.05
C GLU A 5 -15.79 4.07 21.63
N THR A 6 -14.88 4.61 22.43
CA THR A 6 -13.43 4.51 22.21
C THR A 6 -12.92 3.06 22.22
N LEU A 7 -13.48 2.22 23.09
CA LEU A 7 -13.11 0.80 23.17
C LEU A 7 -13.68 -0.03 22.01
N ARG A 8 -14.87 0.30 21.47
CA ARG A 8 -15.42 -0.37 20.28
C ARG A 8 -14.67 0.03 19.00
N SER A 9 -14.34 1.31 18.84
CA SER A 9 -13.53 1.81 17.70
C SER A 9 -12.17 1.10 17.65
N ARG A 10 -11.44 1.10 18.77
CA ARG A 10 -10.13 0.43 18.89
C ARG A 10 -10.19 -1.07 18.61
N ARG A 11 -11.28 -1.75 18.95
CA ARG A 11 -11.45 -3.20 18.70
C ARG A 11 -11.73 -3.49 17.23
N GLY A 12 -12.45 -2.60 16.54
CA GLY A 12 -12.67 -2.64 15.10
C GLY A 12 -11.37 -2.40 14.33
N GLU A 13 -10.66 -1.31 14.64
CA GLU A 13 -9.36 -0.95 14.03
C GLU A 13 -8.31 -2.06 14.19
N GLN A 14 -8.20 -2.66 15.39
CA GLN A 14 -7.29 -3.79 15.64
C GLN A 14 -7.70 -5.09 14.93
N SER A 15 -8.95 -5.22 14.51
CA SER A 15 -9.42 -6.35 13.71
C SER A 15 -9.05 -6.14 12.24
N THR A 16 -9.33 -4.94 11.71
CA THR A 16 -9.00 -4.53 10.34
C THR A 16 -7.50 -4.60 10.07
N ASP A 17 -6.66 -4.10 10.98
CA ASP A 17 -5.20 -4.15 10.79
C ASP A 17 -4.64 -5.59 10.76
N ARG A 18 -5.17 -6.48 11.62
CA ARG A 18 -4.76 -7.88 11.63
C ARG A 18 -5.16 -8.60 10.35
N GLU A 19 -6.32 -8.28 9.81
CA GLU A 19 -6.80 -8.82 8.54
C GLU A 19 -5.98 -8.29 7.36
N ALA A 20 -5.78 -6.98 7.29
CA ALA A 20 -4.93 -6.31 6.30
C ALA A 20 -3.53 -6.90 6.29
N ARG A 21 -2.93 -7.07 7.48
CA ARG A 21 -1.63 -7.69 7.65
C ARG A 21 -1.60 -9.10 7.09
N ARG A 22 -2.53 -9.96 7.52
CA ARG A 22 -2.59 -11.36 7.06
C ARG A 22 -2.70 -11.43 5.54
N PHE A 23 -3.50 -10.55 4.95
CA PHE A 23 -3.74 -10.56 3.51
C PHE A 23 -2.55 -10.02 2.72
N GLY A 24 -1.99 -8.87 3.12
CA GLY A 24 -0.82 -8.26 2.49
C GLY A 24 0.43 -9.15 2.56
N GLU A 25 0.74 -9.70 3.74
CA GLU A 25 1.88 -10.61 3.92
C GLU A 25 1.74 -11.88 3.07
N ALA A 26 0.53 -12.47 3.03
CA ALA A 26 0.27 -13.66 2.21
C ALA A 26 0.46 -13.37 0.72
N LYS A 27 -0.07 -12.24 0.22
CA LYS A 27 0.03 -11.86 -1.20
C LYS A 27 1.46 -11.53 -1.61
N ALA A 28 2.22 -10.86 -0.76
CA ALA A 28 3.65 -10.64 -0.99
C ALA A 28 4.41 -11.97 -1.08
N GLY A 29 4.13 -12.91 -0.18
CA GLY A 29 4.73 -14.24 -0.19
C GLY A 29 4.37 -15.07 -1.44
N GLU A 30 3.10 -15.06 -1.84
CA GLU A 30 2.62 -15.69 -3.08
C GLU A 30 3.34 -15.13 -4.30
N LEU A 31 3.43 -13.80 -4.42
CA LEU A 31 4.05 -13.13 -5.56
C LEU A 31 5.56 -13.44 -5.64
N ARG A 32 6.28 -13.35 -4.52
CA ARG A 32 7.71 -13.73 -4.47
C ARG A 32 7.91 -15.18 -4.89
N THR A 33 7.04 -16.08 -4.44
CA THR A 33 7.13 -17.52 -4.74
C THR A 33 6.85 -17.79 -6.22
N ALA A 34 5.86 -17.12 -6.80
CA ALA A 34 5.49 -17.27 -8.21
C ALA A 34 6.62 -16.85 -9.16
N HIS A 35 7.32 -15.76 -8.84
CA HIS A 35 8.34 -15.17 -9.72
C HIS A 35 9.79 -15.46 -9.31
N GLY A 36 10.00 -16.04 -8.12
CA GLY A 36 11.33 -16.43 -7.64
C GLY A 36 12.27 -15.26 -7.35
N THR A 37 11.75 -14.06 -7.11
CA THR A 37 12.53 -12.83 -6.86
C THR A 37 11.89 -11.98 -5.77
N ASP A 38 12.71 -11.24 -5.03
CA ASP A 38 12.30 -10.20 -4.08
C ASP A 38 12.54 -8.78 -4.62
N ASN A 39 13.07 -8.67 -5.85
CA ASN A 39 13.28 -7.39 -6.52
C ASN A 39 11.92 -6.83 -7.00
N VAL A 40 11.46 -5.78 -6.33
CA VAL A 40 10.16 -5.13 -6.60
C VAL A 40 10.03 -4.65 -8.04
N TRP A 41 11.12 -4.21 -8.68
CA TRP A 41 11.09 -3.77 -10.08
C TRP A 41 10.84 -4.93 -11.04
N GLU A 42 11.46 -6.08 -10.78
CA GLU A 42 11.23 -7.30 -11.55
C GLU A 42 9.81 -7.84 -11.32
N LEU A 43 9.34 -7.82 -10.07
CA LEU A 43 7.97 -8.20 -9.75
C LEU A 43 6.95 -7.35 -10.49
N ALA A 44 7.10 -6.02 -10.50
CA ALA A 44 6.22 -5.13 -11.25
C ALA A 44 6.24 -5.44 -12.77
N ALA A 45 7.42 -5.69 -13.34
CA ALA A 45 7.55 -6.05 -14.75
C ALA A 45 6.87 -7.40 -15.08
N ASN A 46 7.01 -8.40 -14.21
CA ASN A 46 6.39 -9.72 -14.38
C ASN A 46 4.86 -9.67 -14.26
N GLU A 47 4.33 -8.79 -13.43
CA GLU A 47 2.89 -8.50 -13.33
C GLU A 47 2.39 -7.61 -14.49
N GLY A 48 3.24 -7.24 -15.44
CA GLY A 48 2.87 -6.41 -16.58
C GLY A 48 2.59 -4.95 -16.22
N VAL A 49 3.04 -4.50 -15.04
CA VAL A 49 2.84 -3.14 -14.55
C VAL A 49 3.87 -2.19 -15.14
N THR A 50 3.39 -1.11 -15.75
CA THR A 50 4.26 -0.06 -16.29
C THR A 50 4.61 0.94 -15.19
N ILE A 51 5.90 1.28 -15.06
CA ILE A 51 6.34 2.27 -14.08
C ILE A 51 6.66 3.60 -14.80
N ARG A 52 6.09 4.68 -14.29
CA ARG A 52 6.33 6.06 -14.74
C ARG A 52 6.91 6.88 -13.60
N ARG A 53 7.67 7.90 -13.97
CA ARG A 53 8.22 8.88 -13.04
C ARG A 53 7.62 10.25 -13.35
N SER A 54 7.33 11.01 -12.31
CA SER A 54 6.73 12.34 -12.39
C SER A 54 7.47 13.30 -11.47
N GLU A 55 7.81 14.47 -12.01
CA GLU A 55 8.40 15.59 -11.25
C GLU A 55 7.35 16.39 -10.48
N TRP A 56 6.08 15.94 -10.46
CA TRP A 56 5.03 16.66 -9.76
C TRP A 56 5.31 16.71 -8.26
N SER A 57 5.48 17.92 -7.76
CA SER A 57 5.86 18.21 -6.37
C SER A 57 4.67 18.35 -5.42
N GLY A 58 3.46 18.09 -5.88
CA GLY A 58 2.25 18.22 -5.06
C GLY A 58 1.49 19.53 -5.24
N VAL A 59 0.41 19.65 -4.48
CA VAL A 59 -0.27 20.91 -4.13
C VAL A 59 -0.22 21.05 -2.60
N ASP A 60 -0.28 22.26 -2.07
CA ASP A 60 -0.06 22.51 -0.63
C ASP A 60 -0.79 21.50 0.27
N ARG A 61 0.00 20.84 1.14
CA ARG A 61 -0.40 19.81 2.13
C ARG A 61 -0.72 18.40 1.59
N LEU A 62 -0.87 18.20 0.29
CA LEU A 62 -1.07 16.86 -0.27
C LEU A 62 0.28 16.17 -0.50
N ARG A 63 0.53 15.08 0.24
CA ARG A 63 1.68 14.20 0.03
C ARG A 63 1.23 12.91 -0.61
N LEU A 64 1.72 12.65 -1.80
CA LEU A 64 1.36 11.49 -2.61
C LEU A 64 2.65 11.06 -3.32
N PHE A 65 3.22 9.96 -2.83
CA PHE A 65 4.56 9.48 -3.22
C PHE A 65 4.50 8.54 -4.43
N GLY A 66 3.37 7.84 -4.57
CA GLY A 66 3.04 6.96 -5.69
C GLY A 66 1.54 6.96 -5.96
N THR A 67 1.16 6.52 -7.15
CA THR A 67 -0.21 6.11 -7.48
C THR A 67 -0.18 4.89 -8.38
N TYR A 68 -1.20 4.05 -8.25
CA TYR A 68 -1.53 2.99 -9.21
C TYR A 68 -2.87 3.29 -9.89
N ALA A 69 -2.91 3.20 -11.22
CA ALA A 69 -4.13 3.21 -12.00
C ALA A 69 -3.91 2.49 -13.36
N ASP A 70 -4.86 1.64 -13.75
CA ASP A 70 -4.90 1.00 -15.07
C ASP A 70 -3.59 0.30 -15.49
N GLY A 71 -2.96 -0.44 -14.57
CA GLY A 71 -1.70 -1.13 -14.85
C GLY A 71 -0.47 -0.21 -14.88
N VAL A 72 -0.60 1.05 -14.46
CA VAL A 72 0.48 2.03 -14.42
C VAL A 72 0.72 2.48 -12.99
N ILE A 73 1.95 2.32 -12.51
CA ILE A 73 2.44 2.93 -11.28
C ILE A 73 3.16 4.22 -11.63
N THR A 74 2.76 5.35 -11.04
CA THR A 74 3.47 6.63 -11.16
C THR A 74 4.19 6.94 -9.85
N LEU A 75 5.51 7.09 -9.89
CA LEU A 75 6.35 7.50 -8.77
C LEU A 75 6.59 9.02 -8.84
N TYR A 76 6.41 9.72 -7.72
CA TYR A 76 6.55 11.18 -7.65
C TYR A 76 7.90 11.56 -7.03
N ASP A 77 8.89 11.73 -7.90
CA ASP A 77 10.31 11.85 -7.53
C ASP A 77 10.57 13.04 -6.60
N ALA A 78 9.89 14.15 -6.80
CA ALA A 78 10.02 15.34 -5.95
C ALA A 78 9.56 15.13 -4.50
N GLN A 79 8.76 14.09 -4.23
CA GLN A 79 8.22 13.82 -2.89
C GLN A 79 8.91 12.66 -2.16
N ILE A 80 9.54 11.73 -2.89
CA ILE A 80 10.20 10.55 -2.33
C ILE A 80 11.33 10.90 -1.33
N PRO A 81 12.18 11.92 -1.55
CA PRO A 81 13.20 12.31 -0.57
C PRO A 81 12.62 12.65 0.80
N VAL A 82 11.42 13.26 0.84
CA VAL A 82 10.73 13.60 2.09
C VAL A 82 10.29 12.34 2.84
N LEU A 83 9.85 11.30 2.13
CA LEU A 83 9.54 10.00 2.73
C LEU A 83 10.80 9.31 3.25
N ALA A 84 11.89 9.35 2.47
CA ALA A 84 13.18 8.77 2.83
C ALA A 84 13.71 9.37 4.14
N GLU A 85 13.71 10.70 4.25
CA GLU A 85 14.08 11.43 5.46
C GLU A 85 13.21 11.03 6.65
N ARG A 86 11.88 11.01 6.48
CA ARG A 86 10.93 10.67 7.55
C ARG A 86 11.15 9.26 8.10
N LEU A 87 11.50 8.32 7.23
CA LEU A 87 11.74 6.92 7.60
C LEU A 87 13.19 6.68 8.04
N GLY A 88 14.12 7.57 7.72
CA GLY A 88 15.55 7.39 7.99
C GLY A 88 16.17 6.30 7.11
N VAL A 89 15.79 6.29 5.82
CA VAL A 89 16.26 5.31 4.82
C VAL A 89 16.83 6.03 3.59
N SER A 90 17.50 5.29 2.70
CA SER A 90 17.96 5.86 1.43
C SER A 90 16.77 6.16 0.50
N GLU A 91 16.95 7.13 -0.40
CA GLU A 91 15.94 7.44 -1.43
C GLU A 91 15.62 6.23 -2.32
N SER A 92 16.62 5.41 -2.64
CA SER A 92 16.43 4.16 -3.39
C SER A 92 15.49 3.21 -2.66
N LEU A 93 15.68 3.02 -1.34
CA LEU A 93 14.83 2.13 -0.55
C LEU A 93 13.43 2.72 -0.34
N ALA A 94 13.31 4.04 -0.19
CA ALA A 94 12.01 4.72 -0.16
C ALA A 94 11.27 4.58 -1.50
N THR A 95 11.98 4.69 -2.63
CA THR A 95 11.42 4.48 -3.97
C THR A 95 10.86 3.07 -4.12
N GLU A 96 11.65 2.07 -3.73
CA GLU A 96 11.19 0.67 -3.76
C GLU A 96 10.01 0.43 -2.82
N LEU A 97 9.98 1.10 -1.65
CA LEU A 97 8.86 0.99 -0.72
C LEU A 97 7.57 1.53 -1.30
N VAL A 98 7.63 2.69 -1.96
CA VAL A 98 6.49 3.26 -2.67
C VAL A 98 6.07 2.32 -3.80
N LEU A 99 7.01 1.86 -4.62
CA LEU A 99 6.72 0.94 -5.71
C LEU A 99 6.07 -0.36 -5.19
N ALA A 100 6.55 -0.91 -4.08
CA ALA A 100 6.00 -2.11 -3.47
C ALA A 100 4.59 -1.87 -2.91
N HIS A 101 4.32 -0.68 -2.37
CA HIS A 101 2.98 -0.30 -1.91
C HIS A 101 1.99 -0.25 -3.09
N GLU A 102 2.35 0.47 -4.15
CA GLU A 102 1.50 0.58 -5.34
C GLU A 102 1.35 -0.76 -6.09
N LEU A 103 2.38 -1.60 -6.10
CA LEU A 103 2.27 -2.98 -6.62
C LEU A 103 1.35 -3.84 -5.73
N GLY A 104 1.34 -3.60 -4.42
CA GLY A 104 0.38 -4.19 -3.51
C GLY A 104 -1.05 -3.91 -3.95
N HIS A 105 -1.38 -2.65 -4.26
CA HIS A 105 -2.70 -2.28 -4.80
C HIS A 105 -3.07 -3.07 -6.06
N HIS A 106 -2.17 -3.16 -7.03
CA HIS A 106 -2.38 -3.97 -8.24
C HIS A 106 -2.74 -5.43 -7.93
N VAL A 107 -1.94 -6.09 -7.09
CA VAL A 107 -2.10 -7.52 -6.76
C VAL A 107 -3.40 -7.76 -5.97
N LEU A 108 -3.74 -6.83 -5.09
CA LEU A 108 -4.96 -6.88 -4.27
C LEU A 108 -6.21 -6.69 -5.13
N ASP A 109 -6.17 -5.77 -6.09
CA ASP A 109 -7.24 -5.53 -7.07
C ASP A 109 -7.52 -6.76 -7.92
N VAL A 110 -6.48 -7.35 -8.52
CA VAL A 110 -6.61 -8.58 -9.34
C VAL A 110 -7.19 -9.73 -8.50
N SER A 111 -6.70 -9.90 -7.27
CA SER A 111 -7.19 -10.93 -6.35
C SER A 111 -8.64 -10.71 -5.90
N ALA A 112 -9.11 -9.46 -5.83
CA ALA A 112 -10.49 -9.14 -5.50
C ALA A 112 -11.45 -9.47 -6.65
N VAL A 113 -11.01 -9.29 -7.91
CA VAL A 113 -11.74 -9.70 -9.12
C VAL A 113 -11.91 -11.22 -9.18
N GLU A 114 -10.91 -12.00 -8.77
CA GLU A 114 -10.97 -13.47 -8.74
C GLU A 114 -11.91 -14.04 -7.66
N ARG A 115 -12.15 -13.31 -6.56
CA ARG A 115 -12.94 -13.80 -5.42
C ARG A 115 -14.45 -13.60 -5.57
N THR A 116 -14.91 -12.73 -6.46
CA THR A 116 -16.35 -12.62 -6.77
C THR A 116 -16.49 -11.85 -8.08
N PRO A 117 -17.12 -12.38 -9.14
CA PRO A 117 -17.47 -11.56 -10.29
C PRO A 117 -18.46 -10.51 -9.81
N ARG A 118 -17.97 -9.29 -9.56
CA ARG A 118 -18.80 -8.17 -9.15
C ARG A 118 -19.59 -7.70 -10.37
N SER A 119 -20.88 -7.45 -10.18
CA SER A 119 -21.74 -6.90 -11.24
C SER A 119 -21.14 -5.59 -11.78
N PRO A 120 -21.09 -5.36 -13.10
CA PRO A 120 -20.51 -4.15 -13.72
C PRO A 120 -21.09 -2.84 -13.18
N LEU A 121 -22.34 -2.89 -12.71
CA LEU A 121 -23.06 -1.78 -12.11
C LEU A 121 -22.53 -1.42 -10.72
N ARG A 122 -22.02 -2.39 -9.97
CA ARG A 122 -21.43 -2.19 -8.64
C ARG A 122 -20.02 -1.63 -8.74
N GLU A 123 -19.28 -2.04 -9.76
CA GLU A 123 -17.95 -1.55 -10.14
C GLU A 123 -18.00 -0.07 -10.57
N ALA A 124 -18.98 0.29 -11.40
CA ALA A 124 -19.21 1.67 -11.83
C ALA A 124 -19.66 2.60 -10.69
N LEU A 125 -20.34 2.06 -9.67
CA LEU A 125 -20.75 2.83 -8.49
C LEU A 125 -19.64 2.93 -7.44
N SER A 126 -18.82 1.88 -7.25
CA SER A 126 -17.63 1.94 -6.39
C SER A 126 -16.53 2.81 -7.00
N SER A 127 -16.41 2.88 -8.34
CA SER A 127 -15.47 3.80 -9.00
C SER A 127 -15.90 5.27 -8.86
N TRP A 128 -17.19 5.54 -8.67
CA TRP A 128 -17.70 6.91 -8.49
C TRP A 128 -17.74 7.37 -7.03
N PHE A 129 -17.88 6.45 -6.06
CA PHE A 129 -17.97 6.81 -4.64
C PHE A 129 -16.77 6.37 -3.79
N GLY A 130 -15.79 5.68 -4.37
CA GLY A 130 -14.82 4.88 -3.59
C GLY A 130 -15.56 3.72 -2.89
N GLY A 131 -14.86 2.66 -2.51
CA GLY A 131 -15.44 1.62 -1.65
C GLY A 131 -16.01 2.20 -0.34
N SER A 132 -16.60 1.36 0.52
CA SER A 132 -16.86 1.85 1.89
C SER A 132 -15.53 2.32 2.51
N ALA A 133 -15.56 3.34 3.36
CA ALA A 133 -14.34 3.89 3.97
C ALA A 133 -13.48 2.78 4.62
N ASP A 134 -14.15 1.79 5.23
CA ASP A 134 -13.54 0.62 5.86
C ASP A 134 -12.86 -0.33 4.86
N GLU A 135 -13.45 -0.54 3.66
CA GLU A 135 -12.84 -1.37 2.61
C GLU A 135 -11.58 -0.71 2.06
N ARG A 136 -11.64 0.60 1.81
CA ARG A 136 -10.49 1.37 1.34
C ARG A 136 -9.37 1.43 2.38
N GLU A 137 -9.72 1.57 3.66
CA GLU A 137 -8.75 1.52 4.76
C GLU A 137 -8.07 0.15 4.85
N LEU A 138 -8.84 -0.94 4.72
CA LEU A 138 -8.29 -2.29 4.70
C LEU A 138 -7.32 -2.49 3.53
N GLU A 139 -7.67 -2.03 2.33
CA GLU A 139 -6.86 -2.13 1.12
C GLU A 139 -5.54 -1.36 1.25
N GLU A 140 -5.59 -0.09 1.66
CA GLU A 140 -4.39 0.73 1.90
C GLU A 140 -3.48 0.12 2.97
N ARG A 141 -4.07 -0.41 4.05
CA ARG A 141 -3.29 -1.11 5.09
C ARG A 141 -2.70 -2.42 4.57
N ALA A 142 -3.43 -3.17 3.74
CA ALA A 142 -2.94 -4.42 3.17
C ALA A 142 -1.78 -4.16 2.20
N ALA A 143 -1.88 -3.14 1.33
CA ALA A 143 -0.82 -2.70 0.44
C ALA A 143 0.43 -2.26 1.24
N GLN A 144 0.22 -1.57 2.36
CA GLN A 144 1.32 -1.20 3.24
C GLN A 144 2.01 -2.42 3.87
N TRP A 145 1.24 -3.39 4.36
CA TRP A 145 1.80 -4.63 4.92
C TRP A 145 2.48 -5.48 3.86
N PHE A 146 1.95 -5.50 2.63
CA PHE A 146 2.59 -6.12 1.47
C PHE A 146 3.98 -5.52 1.21
N ALA A 147 4.09 -4.19 1.20
CA ALA A 147 5.37 -3.51 1.00
C ALA A 147 6.37 -3.79 2.13
N VAL A 148 5.90 -3.84 3.38
CA VAL A 148 6.71 -4.20 4.56
C VAL A 148 7.18 -5.65 4.49
N GLU A 149 6.37 -6.57 3.98
CA GLU A 149 6.76 -7.98 3.81
C GLU A 149 7.81 -8.15 2.70
N LEU A 150 7.67 -7.45 1.58
CA LEU A 150 8.66 -7.53 0.49
C LEU A 150 10.02 -6.96 0.88
N LEU A 151 10.05 -5.82 1.58
CA LEU A 151 11.27 -5.08 1.86
C LEU A 151 11.75 -5.20 3.30
N GLY A 152 11.05 -5.98 4.13
CA GLY A 152 11.20 -6.02 5.57
C GLY A 152 12.64 -6.05 6.01
N ASP A 153 13.41 -7.02 5.52
CA ASP A 153 14.80 -7.28 5.92
C ASP A 153 15.78 -6.17 5.55
N ARG A 154 15.40 -5.29 4.61
CA ARG A 154 16.19 -4.13 4.18
C ARG A 154 15.82 -2.86 4.95
N LEU A 155 14.65 -2.84 5.60
CA LEU A 155 14.18 -1.70 6.38
C LEU A 155 14.81 -1.71 7.79
N PRO A 156 15.33 -0.57 8.27
CA PRO A 156 15.70 -0.41 9.67
C PRO A 156 14.50 -0.68 10.59
N ASP A 157 14.76 -1.25 11.78
CA ASP A 157 13.73 -1.55 12.77
C ASP A 157 12.85 -0.34 13.13
N THR A 158 13.43 0.85 13.13
CA THR A 158 12.72 2.12 13.36
C THR A 158 11.70 2.39 12.26
N ALA A 159 12.11 2.30 10.98
CA ALA A 159 11.23 2.46 9.83
C ALA A 159 10.12 1.39 9.82
N ARG A 160 10.50 0.13 10.08
CA ARG A 160 9.55 -0.99 10.17
C ARG A 160 8.49 -0.72 11.24
N ARG A 161 8.88 -0.28 12.45
CA ARG A 161 7.91 0.08 13.52
C ARG A 161 6.99 1.23 13.12
N LYS A 162 7.51 2.27 12.45
CA LYS A 162 6.70 3.41 11.98
C LYS A 162 5.64 2.95 10.98
N LEU A 163 6.01 2.14 10.00
CA LEU A 163 5.09 1.62 8.99
C LEU A 163 4.02 0.71 9.61
N ARG A 164 4.42 -0.18 10.53
CA ARG A 164 3.48 -1.09 11.21
C ARG A 164 2.40 -0.36 12.01
N ARG A 165 2.69 0.84 12.54
CA ARG A 165 1.73 1.66 13.30
C ARG A 165 0.81 2.53 12.42
N GLY A 166 1.10 2.64 11.13
CA GLY A 166 0.40 3.58 10.24
C GLY A 166 1.07 4.95 10.22
N VAL A 167 1.10 5.56 9.03
CA VAL A 167 1.82 6.82 8.77
C VAL A 167 1.10 8.05 9.40
N GLY A 168 -0.10 7.86 9.97
CA GLY A 168 -0.89 8.89 10.66
C GLY A 168 -0.54 9.14 12.13
N ASP A 169 0.20 8.24 12.79
CA ASP A 169 0.39 8.26 14.26
C ASP A 169 1.73 8.87 14.73
N ILE A 170 2.38 9.67 13.88
CA ILE A 170 3.64 10.32 14.22
C ILE A 170 3.47 11.82 13.99
N GLU A 171 2.92 12.47 15.02
CA GLU A 171 3.08 13.90 15.29
C GLU A 171 4.47 14.17 15.89
#